data_AF-A0A976JNY4-F1
#
_entry.id   AF-A0A976JNY4-F1
#
_cell.length_a   1.000
_cell.length_b   1.000
_cell.length_c   1.000
_cell.angle_alpha   90.00
_cell.angle_beta   90.00
_cell.angle_gamma   90.00
#
_symmetry.space_group_name_H-M   'P 1'
#
loop_
_entity.id
_entity.type
_entity.pdbx_description
1 polymer ?
#
loop_
_entity_poly.entity_id
_entity_poly.type
_entity_poly.pdbx_seq_one_letter_code
_entity_poly.pdbx_strand_id
1 'polypeptide(L)'
;MKTKNVEFKKIAKGVMLLGLSSMLLTSCGGKKNQTNTGVTGNAPIFSNPQQQNDYNQLKAQYPCQSGQRVEQNFVLNVSGVQGNTIAGTMTPGGAPGASTQSYFGINTGFKDIMVITQAGQNQFNVHLSLCAVQGQTTWFIGGDAQLSNFVLDFATLNTSVSCSYGNIVQANVRFTNSKFGQDGRSFTQVCWQ
;
A
#
# COMPACT_ATOMS: atom_id res chain seq x y z
N MET A 1 61.90 -61.75 2.26
CA MET A 1 62.28 -60.38 1.86
C MET A 1 60.99 -59.56 1.80
N LYS A 2 60.73 -58.70 2.80
CA LYS A 2 60.97 -57.25 2.81
C LYS A 2 60.17 -56.46 1.74
N THR A 3 59.07 -55.89 2.23
CA THR A 3 58.33 -54.67 1.91
C THR A 3 58.86 -53.76 0.78
N LYS A 4 57.93 -53.26 -0.05
CA LYS A 4 57.97 -51.88 -0.55
C LYS A 4 56.56 -51.26 -0.56
N ASN A 5 56.39 -50.22 0.26
CA ASN A 5 55.37 -49.19 0.12
C ASN A 5 55.65 -48.37 -1.15
N VAL A 6 54.60 -48.00 -1.88
CA VAL A 6 54.57 -46.76 -2.65
C VAL A 6 53.16 -46.18 -2.56
N GLU A 7 53.01 -45.09 -1.80
CA GLU A 7 51.88 -44.17 -1.96
C GLU A 7 52.03 -43.43 -3.28
N PHE A 8 50.96 -43.21 -4.05
CA PHE A 8 50.83 -41.98 -4.85
C PHE A 8 49.36 -41.61 -5.11
N LYS A 9 49.07 -40.37 -4.73
CA LYS A 9 47.84 -39.58 -4.93
C LYS A 9 47.40 -39.48 -6.40
N LYS A 10 46.07 -39.27 -6.55
CA LYS A 10 45.32 -38.39 -7.50
C LYS A 10 44.15 -39.16 -8.11
N ILE A 11 42.90 -38.92 -7.67
CA ILE A 11 41.97 -37.94 -8.26
C ILE A 11 41.92 -38.02 -9.79
N ALA A 12 40.89 -38.67 -10.33
CA ALA A 12 40.12 -38.21 -11.49
C ALA A 12 38.99 -39.22 -11.75
N LYS A 13 37.77 -38.87 -11.35
CA LYS A 13 36.69 -38.41 -12.26
C LYS A 13 35.87 -39.57 -12.83
N GLY A 14 34.65 -39.63 -12.31
CA GLY A 14 33.48 -39.79 -13.17
C GLY A 14 32.74 -41.10 -12.97
N VAL A 15 31.43 -40.94 -12.77
CA VAL A 15 30.39 -41.98 -12.87
C VAL A 15 30.12 -42.74 -11.55
N MET A 16 29.31 -42.12 -10.69
CA MET A 16 28.09 -42.75 -10.17
C MET A 16 27.31 -41.73 -9.32
N LEU A 17 26.43 -40.96 -9.96
CA LEU A 17 25.28 -40.35 -9.29
C LEU A 17 24.04 -40.71 -10.11
N LEU A 18 23.56 -41.94 -9.89
CA LEU A 18 22.21 -42.35 -10.21
C LEU A 18 21.68 -43.08 -8.99
N GLY A 19 20.80 -42.42 -8.24
CA GLY A 19 20.00 -43.07 -7.21
C GLY A 19 20.00 -42.33 -5.87
N LEU A 20 18.78 -41.97 -5.46
CA LEU A 20 18.37 -41.56 -4.11
C LEU A 20 18.61 -40.11 -3.71
N SER A 21 17.80 -39.18 -4.25
CA SER A 21 17.37 -37.99 -3.48
C SER A 21 16.03 -37.43 -3.99
N SER A 22 15.06 -38.29 -4.24
CA SER A 22 13.68 -37.89 -4.53
C SER A 22 12.78 -38.34 -3.38
N MET A 23 12.90 -37.70 -2.22
CA MET A 23 11.91 -37.63 -1.15
C MET A 23 12.51 -36.83 0.01
N LEU A 24 11.68 -36.01 0.66
CA LEU A 24 11.97 -35.11 1.79
C LEU A 24 12.28 -33.64 1.45
N LEU A 25 11.57 -33.10 0.45
CA LEU A 25 11.09 -31.69 0.51
C LEU A 25 9.58 -31.69 0.77
N THR A 26 9.16 -32.29 1.88
CA THR A 26 7.79 -32.12 2.42
C THR A 26 7.88 -31.90 3.92
N SER A 27 8.45 -30.75 4.29
CA SER A 27 8.13 -30.09 5.55
C SER A 27 7.76 -28.64 5.23
N CYS A 28 6.76 -28.46 4.36
CA CYS A 28 5.93 -27.26 4.33
C CYS A 28 4.95 -27.34 5.51
N GLY A 29 5.50 -27.33 6.71
CA GLY A 29 4.76 -27.16 7.95
C GLY A 29 4.28 -25.71 8.04
N GLY A 30 3.07 -25.48 7.54
CA GLY A 30 2.10 -24.56 8.10
C GLY A 30 2.59 -23.20 8.59
N LYS A 31 3.01 -22.32 7.68
CA LYS A 31 2.46 -20.96 7.62
C LYS A 31 2.32 -20.62 6.16
N LYS A 32 1.06 -20.61 5.67
CA LYS A 32 0.75 -19.89 4.45
C LYS A 32 1.14 -18.44 4.75
N ASN A 33 2.34 -18.02 4.36
CA ASN A 33 2.56 -16.63 4.01
C ASN A 33 1.63 -16.41 2.82
N GLN A 34 0.40 -16.01 3.11
CA GLN A 34 -0.39 -15.25 2.17
C GLN A 34 0.36 -13.92 2.05
N THR A 35 1.46 -13.92 1.30
CA THR A 35 1.87 -12.74 0.58
C THR A 35 0.67 -12.41 -0.28
N ASN A 36 -0.11 -11.40 0.11
CA ASN A 36 -1.14 -10.78 -0.71
C ASN A 36 -0.43 -10.23 -1.96
N THR A 37 -0.12 -11.10 -2.90
CA THR A 37 0.36 -10.77 -4.26
C THR A 37 -0.73 -10.07 -5.07
N GLY A 38 -1.92 -9.88 -4.50
CA GLY A 38 -3.06 -9.21 -5.12
C GLY A 38 -3.18 -7.70 -4.85
N VAL A 39 -2.22 -7.05 -4.18
CA VAL A 39 -2.30 -5.59 -3.97
C VAL A 39 -1.12 -4.85 -4.57
N THR A 40 -0.95 -5.00 -5.88
CA THR A 40 -0.46 -3.89 -6.70
C THR A 40 -1.58 -2.84 -6.73
N GLY A 41 -1.59 -1.93 -5.77
CA GLY A 41 -2.46 -0.76 -5.84
C GLY A 41 -2.14 -0.01 -7.13
N ASN A 42 -3.12 0.10 -8.03
CA ASN A 42 -3.00 0.96 -9.21
C ASN A 42 -2.62 2.39 -8.74
N ALA A 43 -1.91 3.15 -9.56
CA ALA A 43 -1.66 4.56 -9.24
C ALA A 43 -3.00 5.32 -9.06
N PRO A 44 -3.02 6.42 -8.30
CA PRO A 44 -4.22 7.26 -8.23
C PRO A 44 -4.63 7.69 -9.65
N ILE A 45 -5.94 7.71 -9.92
CA ILE A 45 -6.46 8.11 -11.23
C ILE A 45 -6.47 9.63 -11.29
N PHE A 46 -5.46 10.21 -11.94
CA PHE A 46 -5.36 11.64 -12.21
C PHE A 46 -5.80 11.96 -13.64
N SER A 47 -6.49 13.09 -13.83
CA SER A 47 -6.78 13.65 -15.16
C SER A 47 -5.69 14.58 -15.68
N ASN A 48 -4.77 15.03 -14.82
CA ASN A 48 -3.68 15.94 -15.14
C ASN A 48 -2.31 15.31 -14.85
N PRO A 49 -1.40 15.19 -15.83
CA PRO A 49 -0.04 14.68 -15.64
C PRO A 49 0.78 15.43 -14.57
N GLN A 50 0.52 16.73 -14.36
CA GLN A 50 1.20 17.49 -13.31
C GLN A 50 0.86 16.94 -11.92
N GLN A 51 -0.39 16.55 -11.67
CA GLN A 51 -0.80 15.98 -10.39
C GLN A 51 -0.11 14.64 -10.10
N GLN A 52 0.17 13.86 -11.15
CA GLN A 52 0.97 12.63 -11.03
C GLN A 52 2.41 12.92 -10.60
N ASN A 53 3.01 13.99 -11.15
CA ASN A 53 4.35 14.43 -10.75
C ASN A 53 4.36 14.96 -9.31
N ASP A 54 3.41 15.80 -8.94
CA ASP A 54 3.26 16.34 -7.59
C ASP A 54 3.07 15.20 -6.57
N TYR A 55 2.26 14.19 -6.90
CA TYR A 55 2.11 12.98 -6.09
C TYR A 55 3.43 12.24 -5.87
N ASN A 56 4.23 12.07 -6.93
CA ASN A 56 5.54 11.44 -6.83
C ASN A 56 6.52 12.27 -6.01
N GLN A 57 6.49 13.60 -6.11
CA GLN A 57 7.29 14.50 -5.29
C GLN A 57 6.90 14.42 -3.81
N LEU A 58 5.61 14.35 -3.49
CA LEU A 58 5.15 14.17 -2.11
C LEU A 58 5.66 12.86 -1.50
N LYS A 59 5.66 11.75 -2.25
CA LYS A 59 6.26 10.49 -1.78
C LYS A 59 7.74 10.63 -1.48
N ALA A 60 8.48 11.43 -2.26
CA ALA A 60 9.90 11.69 -2.03
C ALA A 60 10.14 12.60 -0.81
N GLN A 61 9.28 13.60 -0.58
CA GLN A 61 9.38 14.52 0.57
C GLN A 61 8.97 13.84 1.89
N TYR A 62 8.04 12.89 1.83
CA TYR A 62 7.54 12.15 2.98
C TYR A 62 7.92 10.65 2.88
N PRO A 63 9.21 10.28 2.95
CA PRO A 63 9.64 8.89 2.79
C PRO A 63 9.31 8.07 4.04
N CYS A 64 8.79 6.87 3.85
CA CYS A 64 8.54 5.92 4.94
C CYS A 64 9.85 5.55 5.64
N GLN A 65 9.87 5.52 6.98
CA GLN A 65 11.08 5.21 7.75
C GLN A 65 11.64 3.81 7.43
N SER A 66 10.76 2.84 7.20
CA SER A 66 11.09 1.46 6.82
C SER A 66 11.36 1.29 5.32
N GLY A 67 11.19 2.34 4.51
CA GLY A 67 11.20 2.29 3.06
C GLY A 67 9.98 1.61 2.43
N GLN A 68 9.09 1.01 3.23
CA GLN A 68 7.92 0.29 2.75
C GLN A 68 6.68 1.19 2.78
N ARG A 69 6.10 1.39 1.59
CA ARG A 69 4.87 2.12 1.35
C ARG A 69 3.89 1.20 0.65
N VAL A 70 2.63 1.24 1.06
CA VAL A 70 1.58 0.46 0.42
C VAL A 70 0.51 1.39 -0.13
N GLU A 71 0.15 1.11 -1.36
CA GLU A 71 -0.82 1.86 -2.14
C GLU A 71 -2.13 1.09 -2.18
N GLN A 72 -3.24 1.76 -1.91
CA GLN A 72 -4.60 1.21 -1.93
C GLN A 72 -5.52 2.15 -2.69
N ASN A 73 -6.45 1.59 -3.47
CA ASN A 73 -7.51 2.36 -4.10
C ASN A 73 -8.86 1.87 -3.62
N PHE A 74 -9.74 2.83 -3.39
CA PHE A 74 -11.12 2.60 -3.07
C PHE A 74 -12.03 3.48 -3.90
N VAL A 75 -13.27 3.03 -4.03
CA VAL A 75 -14.42 3.81 -4.45
C VAL A 75 -15.23 4.17 -3.23
N LEU A 76 -15.60 5.44 -3.12
CA LEU A 76 -16.53 5.97 -2.15
C LEU A 76 -17.75 6.52 -2.90
N ASN A 77 -18.92 5.97 -2.60
CA ASN A 77 -20.20 6.52 -3.06
C ASN A 77 -20.86 7.24 -1.89
N VAL A 78 -21.12 8.53 -2.04
CA VAL A 78 -21.65 9.39 -0.98
C VAL A 78 -23.14 9.60 -1.22
N SER A 79 -24.00 9.32 -0.24
CA SER A 79 -25.45 9.52 -0.39
C SER A 79 -25.88 11.00 -0.27
N GLY A 80 -24.93 11.89 0.08
CA GLY A 80 -25.10 13.34 0.10
C GLY A 80 -23.82 14.02 0.58
N VAL A 81 -23.48 15.17 0.01
CA VAL A 81 -22.35 16.00 0.47
C VAL A 81 -22.88 17.08 1.41
N GLN A 82 -22.45 17.08 2.68
CA GLN A 82 -22.76 18.18 3.60
C GLN A 82 -21.68 19.26 3.46
N GLY A 83 -21.96 20.28 2.65
CA GLY A 83 -20.98 21.31 2.31
C GLY A 83 -19.84 20.73 1.46
N ASN A 84 -18.61 20.80 1.95
CA ASN A 84 -17.45 20.18 1.29
C ASN A 84 -16.94 18.93 2.02
N THR A 85 -17.74 18.38 2.95
CA THR A 85 -17.35 17.19 3.72
C THR A 85 -17.98 15.94 3.13
N ILE A 86 -17.16 14.93 2.90
CA ILE A 86 -17.56 13.59 2.43
C ILE A 86 -17.23 12.55 3.49
N ALA A 87 -18.04 11.49 3.58
CA ALA A 87 -17.85 10.39 4.52
C ALA A 87 -18.52 9.13 3.97
N GLY A 88 -18.08 7.95 4.42
CA GLY A 88 -18.74 6.69 4.10
C GLY A 88 -17.81 5.49 4.04
N THR A 89 -18.41 4.34 3.73
CA THR A 89 -17.67 3.09 3.56
C THR A 89 -16.96 3.09 2.22
N MET A 90 -15.72 2.61 2.22
CA MET A 90 -14.87 2.56 1.04
C MET A 90 -14.81 1.12 0.51
N THR A 91 -15.10 0.94 -0.78
CA THR A 91 -15.07 -0.36 -1.45
C THR A 91 -13.77 -0.48 -2.26
N PRO A 92 -12.99 -1.56 -2.15
CA PRO A 92 -11.76 -1.71 -2.94
C PRO A 92 -11.99 -1.55 -4.44
N GLY A 93 -11.07 -0.85 -5.11
CA GLY A 93 -11.09 -0.63 -6.56
C GLY A 93 -10.97 0.84 -6.96
N GLY A 94 -11.23 1.14 -8.22
CA GLY A 94 -11.30 2.50 -8.75
C GLY A 94 -12.47 2.63 -9.69
N ALA A 95 -13.23 3.71 -9.54
CA ALA A 95 -14.30 4.10 -10.43
C ALA A 95 -13.69 4.49 -11.79
N PRO A 96 -14.20 3.93 -12.90
CA PRO A 96 -13.75 4.28 -14.23
C PRO A 96 -14.19 5.71 -14.57
N GLY A 97 -13.34 6.47 -15.27
CA GLY A 97 -13.65 7.82 -15.73
C GLY A 97 -12.50 8.79 -15.54
N ALA A 98 -12.60 9.96 -16.18
CA ALA A 98 -11.66 11.05 -15.95
C ALA A 98 -11.98 11.73 -14.61
N SER A 99 -10.94 12.00 -13.81
CA SER A 99 -11.08 12.83 -12.61
C SER A 99 -11.48 14.26 -13.00
N THR A 100 -12.54 14.81 -12.41
CA THR A 100 -12.89 16.22 -12.61
C THR A 100 -12.16 17.14 -11.65
N GLN A 101 -11.77 16.63 -10.47
CA GLN A 101 -11.08 17.38 -9.43
C GLN A 101 -10.29 16.42 -8.55
N SER A 102 -9.10 16.83 -8.14
CA SER A 102 -8.23 16.05 -7.24
C SER A 102 -7.99 16.83 -5.96
N TYR A 103 -7.89 16.11 -4.84
CA TYR A 103 -7.65 16.64 -3.51
C TYR A 103 -6.53 15.87 -2.83
N PHE A 104 -5.57 16.57 -2.24
CA PHE A 104 -4.40 15.95 -1.61
C PHE A 104 -4.37 16.25 -0.11
N GLY A 105 -3.98 15.24 0.68
CA GLY A 105 -3.78 15.35 2.11
C GLY A 105 -2.61 14.50 2.57
N ILE A 106 -1.97 14.92 3.67
CA ILE A 106 -0.80 14.24 4.23
C ILE A 106 -1.01 14.04 5.72
N ASN A 107 -0.64 12.85 6.20
CA ASN A 107 -0.42 12.61 7.62
C ASN A 107 1.08 12.80 7.90
N THR A 108 1.46 13.91 8.52
CA THR A 108 2.88 14.23 8.74
C THR A 108 3.54 13.32 9.78
N GLY A 109 2.79 12.76 10.73
CA GLY A 109 3.29 11.86 11.76
C GLY A 109 3.71 10.50 11.19
N PHE A 110 2.83 9.88 10.40
CA PHE A 110 3.09 8.58 9.76
C PHE A 110 3.70 8.68 8.36
N LYS A 111 3.74 9.90 7.80
CA LYS A 111 4.14 10.17 6.41
C LYS A 111 3.22 9.51 5.39
N ASP A 112 1.96 9.31 5.75
CA ASP A 112 0.94 8.76 4.87
C ASP A 112 0.42 9.86 3.92
N ILE A 113 0.01 9.47 2.72
CA ILE A 113 -0.56 10.38 1.73
C ILE A 113 -1.95 9.87 1.36
N MET A 114 -2.89 10.79 1.25
CA MET A 114 -4.24 10.53 0.76
C MET A 114 -4.49 11.40 -0.46
N VAL A 115 -5.03 10.78 -1.51
CA VAL A 115 -5.51 11.47 -2.70
C VAL A 115 -6.96 11.11 -2.90
N ILE A 116 -7.82 12.10 -3.02
CA ILE A 116 -9.24 11.92 -3.33
C ILE A 116 -9.49 12.55 -4.70
N THR A 117 -10.00 11.77 -5.65
CA THR A 117 -10.39 12.30 -6.96
C THR A 117 -11.89 12.13 -7.20
N GLN A 118 -12.53 13.16 -7.74
CA GLN A 118 -13.95 13.12 -8.05
C GLN A 118 -14.16 12.41 -9.40
N ALA A 119 -14.88 11.29 -9.39
CA ALA A 119 -15.19 10.49 -10.58
C ALA A 119 -16.62 10.72 -11.11
N GLY A 120 -17.50 11.29 -10.27
CA GLY A 120 -18.88 11.63 -10.64
C GLY A 120 -19.55 12.54 -9.61
N GLN A 121 -20.86 12.76 -9.76
CA GLN A 121 -21.61 13.72 -8.92
C GLN A 121 -21.61 13.38 -7.42
N ASN A 122 -21.41 12.10 -7.07
CA ASN A 122 -21.36 11.61 -5.68
C ASN A 122 -20.42 10.42 -5.54
N GLN A 123 -19.47 10.29 -6.47
CA GLN A 123 -18.56 9.16 -6.54
C GLN A 123 -17.13 9.67 -6.55
N PHE A 124 -16.33 9.13 -5.64
CA PHE A 124 -14.95 9.52 -5.44
C PHE A 124 -14.04 8.30 -5.48
N ASN A 125 -12.88 8.45 -6.09
CA ASN A 125 -11.76 7.55 -5.91
C ASN A 125 -10.95 8.04 -4.71
N VAL A 126 -10.67 7.14 -3.77
CA VAL A 126 -9.82 7.41 -2.62
C VAL A 126 -8.59 6.53 -2.75
N HIS A 127 -7.43 7.16 -2.96
CA HIS A 127 -6.15 6.51 -2.96
C HIS A 127 -5.44 6.75 -1.62
N LEU A 128 -5.06 5.68 -0.94
CA LEU A 128 -4.30 5.73 0.30
C LEU A 128 -2.90 5.19 0.06
N SER A 129 -1.90 5.99 0.40
CA SER A 129 -0.49 5.67 0.34
C SER A 129 0.07 5.65 1.75
N LEU A 130 0.12 4.46 2.36
CA LEU A 130 0.35 4.28 3.78
C LEU A 130 1.75 3.72 4.03
N CYS A 131 2.49 4.31 4.97
CA CYS A 131 3.77 3.79 5.41
C CYS A 131 3.57 2.60 6.35
N ALA A 132 4.33 1.53 6.11
CA ALA A 132 4.34 0.38 6.99
C ALA A 132 5.06 0.73 8.31
N VAL A 133 4.35 0.57 9.43
CA VAL A 133 4.90 0.78 10.77
C VAL A 133 5.67 -0.48 11.19
N GLN A 134 6.99 -0.38 11.34
CA GLN A 134 7.81 -1.46 11.91
C GLN A 134 7.68 -1.49 13.43
N GLY A 135 7.64 -2.69 14.03
CA GLY A 135 7.73 -2.88 15.48
C GLY A 135 6.40 -3.12 16.21
N GLN A 136 5.26 -3.09 15.53
CA GLN A 136 4.00 -3.62 16.07
C GLN A 136 3.72 -4.97 15.44
N THR A 137 3.37 -5.96 16.28
CA THR A 137 3.11 -7.37 15.91
C THR A 137 1.98 -7.53 14.90
N THR A 138 1.24 -6.48 14.61
CA THR A 138 0.25 -6.38 13.55
C THR A 138 0.77 -5.47 12.46
N TRP A 139 1.34 -6.07 11.42
CA TRP A 139 1.53 -5.37 10.16
C TRP A 139 0.15 -4.96 9.67
N PHE A 140 -0.17 -3.67 9.75
CA PHE A 140 -1.37 -3.10 9.13
C PHE A 140 -1.43 -3.46 7.63
N ILE A 141 -0.25 -3.73 7.06
CA ILE A 141 -0.06 -3.93 5.63
C ILE A 141 0.95 -5.05 5.37
N GLY A 142 0.56 -6.27 5.70
CA GLY A 142 1.35 -7.46 5.39
C GLY A 142 0.82 -8.71 6.09
N GLY A 143 0.40 -9.70 5.32
CA GLY A 143 0.10 -11.04 5.82
C GLY A 143 -1.38 -11.36 5.97
N ASP A 144 -2.10 -10.71 6.90
CA ASP A 144 -3.42 -11.23 7.36
C ASP A 144 -4.57 -10.20 7.44
N ALA A 145 -4.29 -8.91 7.21
CA ALA A 145 -5.34 -7.88 7.16
C ALA A 145 -5.99 -7.88 5.77
N GLN A 146 -7.26 -8.29 5.66
CA GLN A 146 -8.04 -7.96 4.46
C GLN A 146 -8.11 -6.43 4.35
N LEU A 147 -7.46 -5.89 3.33
CA LEU A 147 -7.37 -4.47 3.00
C LEU A 147 -8.70 -3.87 2.50
N SER A 148 -9.82 -4.59 2.69
CA SER A 148 -11.17 -4.26 2.23
C SER A 148 -12.04 -3.54 3.27
N ASN A 149 -11.47 -3.17 4.42
CA ASN A 149 -12.24 -2.78 5.61
C ASN A 149 -11.91 -1.36 6.05
N PHE A 150 -11.90 -0.41 5.12
CA PHE A 150 -11.69 1.00 5.44
C PHE A 150 -12.99 1.78 5.40
N VAL A 151 -13.13 2.70 6.35
CA VAL A 151 -14.18 3.72 6.37
C VAL A 151 -13.53 5.08 6.38
N LEU A 152 -14.03 5.98 5.54
CA LEU A 152 -13.74 7.39 5.63
C LEU A 152 -14.75 7.99 6.62
N ASP A 153 -14.32 8.21 7.86
CA ASP A 153 -15.21 8.79 8.88
C ASP A 153 -15.59 10.21 8.48
N PHE A 154 -14.64 10.98 7.93
CA PHE A 154 -14.89 12.22 7.20
C PHE A 154 -13.65 12.65 6.40
N ALA A 155 -13.85 13.46 5.36
CA ALA A 155 -12.85 14.32 4.74
C ALA A 155 -13.48 15.65 4.33
N THR A 156 -12.92 16.76 4.80
CA THR A 156 -13.30 18.11 4.36
C THR A 156 -12.39 18.53 3.22
N LEU A 157 -12.99 18.68 2.05
CA LEU A 157 -12.32 19.05 0.81
C LEU A 157 -12.35 20.57 0.67
N ASN A 158 -11.29 21.16 0.14
CA ASN A 158 -11.25 22.58 -0.18
C ASN A 158 -10.59 22.78 -1.53
N THR A 159 -11.29 23.45 -2.43
CA THR A 159 -10.73 23.88 -3.70
C THR A 159 -10.12 25.26 -3.49
N SER A 160 -8.88 25.31 -3.00
CA SER A 160 -8.15 26.57 -2.91
C SER A 160 -7.68 27.03 -4.30
N VAL A 161 -7.89 28.30 -4.63
CA VAL A 161 -7.36 28.92 -5.87
C VAL A 161 -5.84 28.99 -5.91
N SER A 162 -5.16 28.78 -4.78
CA SER A 162 -3.70 28.85 -4.67
C SER A 162 -2.99 27.54 -5.02
N CYS A 163 -3.72 26.46 -5.35
CA CYS A 163 -3.15 25.13 -5.54
C CYS A 163 -3.70 24.56 -6.87
N SER A 164 -2.85 23.93 -7.69
CA SER A 164 -3.23 23.30 -8.97
C SER A 164 -4.19 22.10 -8.80
N TYR A 165 -4.40 21.68 -7.55
CA TYR A 165 -5.32 20.68 -7.06
C TYR A 165 -5.95 21.19 -5.75
N GLY A 166 -7.10 20.68 -5.35
CA GLY A 166 -7.70 21.03 -4.06
C GLY A 166 -6.96 20.37 -2.90
N ASN A 167 -7.19 20.78 -1.67
CA ASN A 167 -6.58 20.18 -0.50
C ASN A 167 -7.62 19.47 0.38
N ILE A 168 -7.14 18.46 1.10
CA ILE A 168 -7.88 17.82 2.19
C ILE A 168 -7.53 18.61 3.45
N VAL A 169 -8.46 19.43 3.93
CA VAL A 169 -8.25 20.28 5.13
C VAL A 169 -8.04 19.40 6.35
N GLN A 170 -8.93 18.41 6.48
CA GLN A 170 -8.90 17.41 7.52
C GLN A 170 -9.57 16.15 6.98
N ALA A 171 -9.00 14.98 7.24
CA ALA A 171 -9.69 13.71 7.02
C ALA A 171 -9.32 12.72 8.11
N ASN A 172 -10.24 11.80 8.39
CA ASN A 172 -9.97 10.64 9.22
C ASN A 172 -10.41 9.37 8.49
N VAL A 173 -9.47 8.44 8.34
CA VAL A 173 -9.73 7.09 7.84
C VAL A 173 -9.47 6.09 8.95
N ARG A 174 -10.40 5.15 9.10
CA ARG A 174 -10.36 4.13 10.13
C ARG A 174 -10.51 2.73 9.54
N PHE A 175 -9.87 1.78 10.19
CA PHE A 175 -10.04 0.35 9.91
C PHE A 175 -11.25 -0.19 10.69
N THR A 176 -12.12 -0.94 10.03
CA THR A 176 -13.29 -1.57 10.68
C THR A 176 -13.00 -2.98 11.19
N ASN A 177 -11.78 -3.50 11.00
CA ASN A 177 -11.42 -4.84 11.43
C ASN A 177 -11.07 -4.90 12.92
N SER A 178 -11.82 -5.71 13.66
CA SER A 178 -11.65 -5.92 15.11
C SER A 178 -10.26 -6.48 15.51
N LYS A 179 -9.52 -7.10 14.60
CA LYS A 179 -8.16 -7.62 14.87
C LYS A 179 -7.08 -6.54 15.00
N PHE A 180 -7.30 -5.36 14.43
CA PHE A 180 -6.28 -4.30 14.33
C PHE A 180 -6.59 -3.07 15.19
N GLY A 181 -7.67 -3.13 15.99
CA GLY A 181 -8.17 -1.96 16.71
C GLY A 181 -8.78 -0.91 15.76
N GLN A 182 -9.48 0.06 16.32
CA GLN A 182 -9.95 1.24 15.57
C GLN A 182 -8.82 2.26 15.48
N ASP A 183 -7.78 1.97 14.68
CA ASP A 183 -6.72 2.94 14.44
C ASP A 183 -7.14 3.92 13.34
N GLY A 184 -7.11 5.21 13.68
CA GLY A 184 -7.44 6.31 12.77
C GLY A 184 -6.19 6.97 12.19
N ARG A 185 -6.18 7.21 10.88
CA ARG A 185 -5.18 8.06 10.21
C ARG A 185 -5.79 9.43 9.94
N SER A 186 -5.15 10.47 10.44
CA SER A 186 -5.57 11.86 10.22
C SER A 186 -4.70 12.53 9.16
N PHE A 187 -5.35 13.18 8.19
CA PHE A 187 -4.67 13.87 7.08
C PHE A 187 -5.00 15.34 7.12
N THR A 188 -4.04 16.19 6.76
CA THR A 188 -4.17 17.64 6.72
C THR A 188 -3.72 18.21 5.38
N GLN A 189 -3.97 19.50 5.20
CA GLN A 189 -3.70 20.23 3.97
C GLN A 189 -2.24 20.07 3.51
N VAL A 190 -2.09 19.89 2.20
CA VAL A 190 -0.83 20.13 1.48
C VAL A 190 -1.12 20.99 0.25
N CYS A 191 -0.22 21.93 -0.02
CA CYS A 191 -0.23 22.72 -1.25
C CYS A 191 1.21 22.96 -1.71
N TRP A 192 1.43 22.79 -3.01
CA TRP A 192 2.65 23.18 -3.71
C TRP A 192 2.44 24.58 -4.28
N GLN A 193 3.36 25.50 -4.01
CA GLN A 193 3.47 26.81 -4.66
C GLN A 193 4.53 26.76 -5.76
#